data_AF-A0A1R4H1J6-F1
#
_entry.id   AF-A0A1R4H1J6-F1
#
_cell.length_a   1.000
_cell.length_b   1.000
_cell.length_c   1.000
_cell.angle_alpha   90.00
_cell.angle_beta   90.00
_cell.angle_gamma   90.00
#
_symmetry.space_group_name_H-M   'P 1'
#
loop_
_entity.id
_entity.type
_entity.pdbx_description
1 polymer ?
#
loop_
_entity_poly.entity_id
_entity_poly.type
_entity_poly.pdbx_seq_one_letter_code
_entity_poly.pdbx_strand_id
1 'polypeptide(L)'
;MKLTPLFYFYIIVMGIPCYAATQNTTSNMPIVCIEGILPDGESNIGMGFMVAPGIVATVQHQIKDAKKIKVHLGNSNENAEIIRQEDGLALLRIAVQSTPELALDNILPRKGTKVFTYHCQPDKNHIPTPVKSEIGTITDPQRRGDNANSFIEAELAIQKGNSGAPLLGEDHHVVGVINGYDGLKNNLSVSVPATVLIQLMAKEKTIQFKELLLVQGEKYYKQKDFYHAQKRFELAIALQADYYDAYTYLANTFFALGNYAAARDTLHQAIAIDIQNPNAYSFLAAVSNKLSDAVSERNALQRYLELENDPTTVQNAQKMLQTIENNLSQKNRATTVLP
;
A
#
# COMPACT_ATOMS: atom_id res chain seq x y z
N MET A 1 -28.11 0.52 -33.45
CA MET A 1 -28.41 1.95 -33.23
C MET A 1 -29.77 2.06 -32.54
N LYS A 2 -29.77 2.02 -31.20
CA LYS A 2 -30.92 2.32 -30.35
C LYS A 2 -30.40 3.24 -29.24
N LEU A 3 -30.70 4.53 -29.36
CA LEU A 3 -30.55 5.52 -28.30
C LEU A 3 -31.82 5.51 -27.44
N THR A 4 -31.67 5.62 -26.12
CA THR A 4 -32.46 6.41 -25.14
C THR A 4 -32.26 5.85 -23.72
N PRO A 5 -32.46 6.61 -22.63
CA PRO A 5 -32.15 8.03 -22.41
C PRO A 5 -31.39 8.29 -21.07
N LEU A 6 -30.74 9.45 -20.96
CA LEU A 6 -30.21 10.00 -19.71
C LEU A 6 -31.36 10.34 -18.73
N PHE A 7 -31.27 9.84 -17.50
CA PHE A 7 -32.07 10.34 -16.37
C PHE A 7 -31.41 11.59 -15.78
N TYR A 8 -32.03 12.75 -15.98
CA TYR A 8 -31.76 13.97 -15.22
C TYR A 8 -32.56 13.93 -13.91
N PHE A 9 -31.88 13.79 -12.77
CA PHE A 9 -32.49 14.06 -11.47
C PHE A 9 -32.35 15.55 -11.15
N TYR A 10 -33.49 16.23 -11.04
CA TYR A 10 -33.63 17.54 -10.40
C TYR A 10 -33.49 17.33 -8.88
N ILE A 11 -32.41 17.84 -8.27
CA ILE A 11 -32.32 17.97 -6.81
C ILE A 11 -32.68 19.40 -6.44
N ILE A 12 -33.79 19.53 -5.71
CA ILE A 12 -34.23 20.75 -5.04
C ILE A 12 -33.21 21.09 -3.95
N VAL A 13 -32.51 22.21 -4.10
CA VAL A 13 -31.64 22.77 -3.06
C VAL A 13 -32.52 23.44 -2.01
N MET A 14 -32.88 22.72 -0.95
CA MET A 14 -33.31 23.35 0.30
C MET A 14 -32.07 23.68 1.12
N GLY A 15 -31.86 24.97 1.37
CA GLY A 15 -30.72 25.48 2.13
C GLY A 15 -30.68 24.93 3.55
N ILE A 16 -29.69 24.09 3.82
CA ILE A 16 -29.28 23.72 5.18
C ILE A 16 -28.36 24.86 5.68
N PRO A 17 -28.58 25.40 6.89
CA PRO A 17 -27.76 26.48 7.42
C PRO A 17 -26.30 26.04 7.50
N CYS A 18 -25.43 26.85 6.92
CA CYS A 18 -23.99 26.69 6.93
C CYS A 18 -23.50 26.80 8.38
N TYR A 19 -23.37 25.66 9.06
CA TYR A 19 -22.56 25.57 10.27
C TYR A 19 -21.11 25.71 9.81
N ALA A 20 -20.51 26.86 10.09
CA ALA A 20 -19.08 27.05 9.92
C ALA A 20 -18.37 26.01 10.78
N ALA A 21 -17.88 24.94 10.15
CA ALA A 21 -16.96 24.03 10.77
C ALA A 21 -15.71 24.84 11.13
N THR A 22 -15.50 25.06 12.43
CA THR A 22 -14.22 25.49 12.94
C THR A 22 -13.18 24.52 12.40
N GLN A 23 -12.31 24.99 11.52
CA GLN A 23 -11.16 24.26 11.02
C GLN A 23 -10.23 23.99 12.21
N ASN A 24 -10.53 22.94 12.99
CA ASN A 24 -9.55 22.32 13.86
C ASN A 24 -8.45 21.85 12.93
N THR A 25 -7.31 22.52 12.99
CA THR A 25 -6.11 22.21 12.22
C THR A 25 -5.55 20.88 12.73
N THR A 26 -6.20 19.77 12.38
CA THR A 26 -5.60 18.45 12.51
C THR A 26 -4.32 18.48 11.70
N SER A 27 -3.20 18.19 12.35
CA SER A 27 -1.90 18.11 11.69
C SER A 27 -2.02 17.24 10.45
N ASN A 28 -1.61 17.76 9.28
CA ASN A 28 -1.54 16.99 8.03
C ASN A 28 -0.35 16.02 8.02
N MET A 29 0.19 15.69 9.19
CA MET A 29 1.31 14.76 9.36
C MET A 29 0.75 13.38 9.70
N PRO A 30 1.09 12.33 8.93
CA PRO A 30 0.63 10.96 9.20
C PRO A 30 1.37 10.31 10.38
N ILE A 31 2.31 11.02 11.01
CA ILE A 31 3.11 10.55 12.15
C ILE A 31 2.60 11.27 13.39
N VAL A 32 2.37 10.53 14.46
CA VAL A 32 1.64 11.00 15.64
C VAL A 32 2.34 10.61 16.93
N CYS A 33 2.12 11.40 17.97
CA CYS A 33 2.48 11.02 19.34
C CYS A 33 1.33 10.25 19.98
N ILE A 34 1.68 9.19 20.71
CA ILE A 34 0.75 8.36 21.45
C ILE A 34 1.03 8.52 22.94
N GLU A 35 -0.02 8.79 23.70
CA GLU A 35 0.01 8.88 25.14
C GLU A 35 -0.83 7.75 25.74
N GLY A 36 -0.17 6.78 26.37
CA GLY A 36 -0.80 5.76 27.19
C GLY A 36 -0.87 6.23 28.64
N ILE A 37 -2.07 6.46 29.16
CA ILE A 37 -2.30 6.89 30.53
C ILE A 37 -2.50 5.65 31.40
N LEU A 38 -1.60 5.45 32.37
CA LEU A 38 -1.59 4.32 33.28
C LEU A 38 -2.62 4.49 34.43
N PRO A 39 -2.94 3.41 35.18
CA PRO A 39 -3.93 3.46 36.25
C PRO A 39 -3.61 4.44 37.39
N ASP A 40 -2.33 4.70 37.64
CA ASP A 40 -1.81 5.67 38.62
C ASP A 40 -1.84 7.12 38.13
N GLY A 41 -2.19 7.33 36.85
CA GLY A 41 -2.23 8.64 36.21
C GLY A 41 -0.93 9.06 35.54
N GLU A 42 0.14 8.26 35.60
CA GLU A 42 1.35 8.52 34.84
C GLU A 42 1.12 8.30 33.32
N SER A 43 1.84 9.08 32.51
CA SER A 43 1.76 9.00 31.04
C SER A 43 3.01 8.35 30.46
N ASN A 44 2.80 7.32 29.64
CA ASN A 44 3.83 6.78 28.77
C ASN A 44 3.69 7.37 27.35
N ILE A 45 4.68 8.17 26.94
CA ILE A 45 4.71 8.81 25.62
C ILE A 45 5.58 8.00 24.67
N GLY A 46 5.00 7.71 23.50
CA GLY A 46 5.71 7.15 22.35
C GLY A 46 5.08 7.65 21.07
N MET A 47 5.22 6.87 20.01
CA MET A 47 4.80 7.26 18.67
C MET A 47 3.88 6.24 18.02
N GLY A 48 3.24 6.69 16.96
CA GLY A 48 2.62 5.85 15.96
C GLY A 48 2.53 6.57 14.63
N PHE A 49 1.92 5.92 13.66
CA PHE A 49 1.68 6.52 12.36
C PHE A 49 0.44 5.92 11.68
N MET A 50 -0.17 6.70 10.81
CA MET A 50 -1.39 6.37 10.08
C MET A 50 -1.07 5.37 8.96
N VAL A 51 -1.78 4.23 8.96
CA VAL A 51 -1.67 3.18 7.93
C VAL A 51 -2.94 3.04 7.08
N ALA A 52 -4.03 3.65 7.54
CA ALA A 52 -5.31 3.77 6.86
C ALA A 52 -6.11 4.91 7.51
N PRO A 53 -7.24 5.35 6.93
CA PRO A 53 -8.12 6.36 7.50
C PRO A 53 -8.47 6.04 8.97
N GLY A 54 -8.01 6.88 9.90
CA GLY A 54 -8.26 6.72 11.33
C GLY A 54 -7.62 5.47 11.97
N ILE A 55 -6.67 4.82 11.31
CA ILE A 55 -5.97 3.63 11.84
C ILE A 55 -4.49 3.95 12.07
N VAL A 56 -4.06 3.80 13.32
CA VAL A 56 -2.69 4.09 13.75
C VAL A 56 -1.96 2.78 14.05
N ALA A 57 -0.78 2.59 13.49
CA ALA A 57 0.15 1.54 13.87
C ALA A 57 1.11 2.03 14.96
N THR A 58 1.42 1.16 15.92
CA THR A 58 2.43 1.38 16.97
C THR A 58 2.96 0.04 17.48
N VAL A 59 3.79 0.07 18.53
CA VAL A 59 4.29 -1.12 19.22
C VAL A 59 3.45 -1.43 20.46
N GLN A 60 3.26 -2.72 20.74
CA GLN A 60 2.37 -3.19 21.80
C GLN A 60 2.81 -2.73 23.19
N HIS A 61 4.11 -2.72 23.47
CA HIS A 61 4.61 -2.31 24.79
C HIS A 61 4.35 -0.82 25.09
N GLN A 62 4.14 0.02 24.06
CA GLN A 62 3.87 1.44 24.24
C GLN A 62 2.50 1.69 24.91
N ILE A 63 1.54 0.83 24.62
CA ILE A 63 0.15 0.93 25.09
C ILE A 63 -0.18 -0.10 26.18
N LYS A 64 0.82 -0.87 26.61
CA LYS A 64 0.65 -1.91 27.60
C LYS A 64 0.21 -1.29 28.94
N ASP A 65 -0.77 -1.92 29.57
CA ASP A 65 -1.33 -1.51 30.88
C ASP A 65 -1.99 -0.12 30.89
N ALA A 66 -2.11 0.55 29.73
CA ALA A 66 -2.76 1.84 29.63
C ALA A 66 -4.28 1.72 29.85
N LYS A 67 -4.80 2.47 30.81
CA LYS A 67 -6.25 2.60 31.05
C LYS A 67 -6.93 3.44 29.96
N LYS A 68 -6.19 4.37 29.36
CA LYS A 68 -6.66 5.24 28.28
C LYS A 68 -5.52 5.52 27.30
N ILE A 69 -5.82 5.47 26.01
CA ILE A 69 -4.86 5.79 24.95
C ILE A 69 -5.34 7.06 24.25
N LYS A 70 -4.45 8.03 24.08
CA LYS A 70 -4.68 9.25 23.29
C LYS A 70 -3.69 9.33 22.14
N VAL A 71 -4.18 9.74 20.98
CA VAL A 71 -3.37 10.06 19.79
C VAL A 71 -3.38 11.57 19.59
N HIS A 72 -2.21 12.19 19.58
CA HIS A 72 -2.04 13.63 19.40
C HIS A 72 -1.90 13.97 17.91
N LEU A 73 -2.80 14.81 17.40
CA LEU A 73 -2.97 15.21 15.99
C LEU A 73 -2.63 16.69 15.78
N GLY A 74 -1.44 17.12 16.23
CA GLY A 74 -1.09 18.52 16.33
C GLY A 74 -1.72 19.13 17.59
N ASN A 75 -2.61 20.11 17.42
CA ASN A 75 -3.20 20.82 18.57
C ASN A 75 -4.43 20.11 19.18
N SER A 76 -4.88 19.00 18.59
CA SER A 76 -5.97 18.17 19.12
C SER A 76 -5.46 16.78 19.53
N ASN A 77 -6.26 16.06 20.30
CA ASN A 77 -6.04 14.65 20.56
C ASN A 77 -7.35 13.87 20.47
N GLU A 78 -7.22 12.60 20.11
CA GLU A 78 -8.33 11.65 19.97
C GLU A 78 -8.12 10.47 20.91
N ASN A 79 -9.21 9.95 21.48
CA ASN A 79 -9.13 8.68 22.19
C ASN A 79 -8.92 7.56 21.17
N ALA A 80 -8.07 6.60 21.51
CA ALA A 80 -7.78 5.44 20.68
C ALA A 80 -8.32 4.16 21.29
N GLU A 81 -8.85 3.28 20.44
CA GLU A 81 -9.25 1.92 20.79
C GLU A 81 -8.28 0.92 20.18
N ILE A 82 -7.91 -0.13 20.91
CA ILE A 82 -7.07 -1.21 20.37
C ILE A 82 -7.95 -2.10 19.50
N ILE A 83 -7.62 -2.20 18.20
CA ILE A 83 -8.32 -3.09 17.27
C ILE A 83 -7.65 -4.47 17.27
N ARG A 84 -6.31 -4.47 17.21
CA ARG A 84 -5.50 -5.69 17.15
C ARG A 84 -4.12 -5.47 17.74
N GLN A 85 -3.57 -6.51 18.35
CA GLN A 85 -2.18 -6.56 18.81
C GLN A 85 -1.63 -7.98 18.65
N GLU A 86 -0.44 -8.10 18.08
CA GLU A 86 0.26 -9.37 17.85
C GLU A 86 1.73 -9.07 17.50
N ASP A 87 2.64 -10.00 17.79
CA ASP A 87 4.06 -9.92 17.38
C ASP A 87 4.76 -8.61 17.78
N GLY A 88 4.38 -8.02 18.92
CA GLY A 88 4.95 -6.79 19.44
C GLY A 88 4.42 -5.51 18.79
N LEU A 89 3.44 -5.61 17.90
CA LEU A 89 2.79 -4.49 17.21
C LEU A 89 1.33 -4.34 17.66
N ALA A 90 0.76 -3.15 17.42
CA ALA A 90 -0.64 -2.86 17.65
C ALA A 90 -1.22 -1.94 16.57
N LEU A 91 -2.50 -2.16 16.25
CA LEU A 91 -3.35 -1.29 15.44
C LEU A 91 -4.40 -0.63 16.35
N LEU A 92 -4.48 0.69 16.29
CA LEU A 92 -5.41 1.51 17.04
C LEU A 92 -6.42 2.18 16.10
N ARG A 93 -7.66 2.36 16.56
CA ARG A 93 -8.69 3.15 15.91
C ARG A 93 -8.81 4.51 16.57
N ILE A 94 -8.94 5.57 15.78
CA ILE A 94 -9.40 6.88 16.23
C ILE A 94 -10.63 7.31 15.44
N ALA A 95 -11.38 8.29 15.97
CA ALA A 95 -12.61 8.77 15.33
C ALA A 95 -12.34 9.53 14.01
N VAL A 96 -11.23 10.26 13.93
CA VAL A 96 -10.87 11.09 12.77
C VAL A 96 -10.50 10.20 11.58
N GLN A 97 -11.32 10.24 10.52
CA GLN A 97 -11.11 9.43 9.31
C GLN A 97 -10.31 10.17 8.21
N SER A 98 -10.35 11.51 8.19
CA SER A 98 -9.63 12.29 7.17
C SER A 98 -8.16 12.49 7.56
N THR A 99 -7.39 11.40 7.53
CA THR A 99 -5.98 11.39 7.91
C THR A 99 -5.09 11.07 6.72
N PRO A 100 -3.95 11.77 6.54
CA PRO A 100 -2.92 11.31 5.62
C PRO A 100 -2.32 9.99 6.13
N GLU A 101 -1.72 9.20 5.23
CA GLU A 101 -1.23 7.86 5.53
C GLU A 101 0.19 7.68 5.00
N LEU A 102 0.98 6.86 5.68
CA LEU A 102 2.26 6.42 5.15
C LEU A 102 2.10 5.13 4.33
N ALA A 103 2.81 5.06 3.22
CA ALA A 103 2.95 3.81 2.47
C ALA A 103 3.95 2.88 3.18
N LEU A 104 3.69 1.58 3.09
CA LEU A 104 4.50 0.53 3.70
C LEU A 104 5.28 -0.19 2.62
N ASP A 105 6.55 -0.47 2.86
CA ASP A 105 7.32 -1.38 2.02
C ASP A 105 7.08 -2.83 2.43
N ASN A 106 6.82 -3.68 1.44
CA ASN A 106 6.63 -5.13 1.60
C ASN A 106 7.93 -5.92 1.37
N ILE A 107 9.08 -5.23 1.24
CA ILE A 107 10.41 -5.81 1.04
C ILE A 107 11.34 -5.25 2.11
N LEU A 108 12.21 -6.10 2.68
CA LEU A 108 13.21 -5.65 3.64
C LEU A 108 14.21 -4.69 2.98
N PRO A 109 14.66 -3.63 3.69
CA PRO A 109 15.66 -2.73 3.15
C PRO A 109 17.01 -3.46 2.99
N ARG A 110 17.91 -2.91 2.19
CA ARG A 110 19.26 -3.45 2.05
C ARG A 110 20.16 -2.90 3.16
N LYS A 111 21.19 -3.65 3.53
CA LYS A 111 22.27 -3.12 4.35
C LYS A 111 22.89 -1.89 3.66
N GLY A 112 23.11 -0.82 4.42
CA GLY A 112 23.60 0.45 3.91
C GLY A 112 22.52 1.42 3.41
N THR A 113 21.24 1.00 3.33
CA THR A 113 20.12 1.91 3.02
C THR A 113 20.05 3.02 4.07
N LYS A 114 19.89 4.27 3.60
CA LYS A 114 19.67 5.43 4.46
C LYS A 114 18.24 5.44 4.99
N VAL A 115 18.12 5.74 6.28
CA VAL A 115 16.84 5.75 6.98
C VAL A 115 16.77 6.90 7.97
N PHE A 116 15.56 7.29 8.35
CA PHE A 116 15.33 8.24 9.43
C PHE A 116 14.05 7.87 10.18
N THR A 117 13.86 8.47 11.35
CA THR A 117 12.64 8.27 12.14
C THR A 117 12.21 9.59 12.78
N TYR A 118 11.27 9.50 13.71
CA TYR A 118 10.82 10.60 14.53
C TYR A 118 10.89 10.19 16.00
N HIS A 119 10.88 11.19 16.88
CA HIS A 119 10.59 11.03 18.30
C HIS A 119 9.52 12.04 18.72
N CYS A 120 8.85 11.78 19.84
CA CYS A 120 7.97 12.77 20.45
C CYS A 120 8.75 13.69 21.38
N GLN A 121 8.54 15.00 21.25
CA GLN A 121 9.06 16.01 22.15
C GLN A 121 7.96 17.04 22.47
N PRO A 122 7.83 17.50 23.72
CA PRO A 122 6.88 18.56 24.05
C PRO A 122 7.21 19.86 23.30
N ASP A 123 6.20 20.49 22.71
CA ASP A 123 6.32 21.83 22.14
C ASP A 123 6.28 22.91 23.24
N LYS A 124 6.21 24.19 22.84
CA LYS A 124 6.14 25.33 23.78
C LYS A 124 4.89 25.31 24.68
N ASN A 125 3.85 24.61 24.27
CA ASN A 125 2.59 24.45 25.00
C ASN A 125 2.54 23.11 25.76
N HIS A 126 3.66 22.38 25.83
CA HIS A 126 3.78 21.04 26.42
C HIS A 126 2.98 19.96 25.69
N ILE A 127 2.61 20.18 24.43
CA ILE A 127 1.91 19.21 23.60
C ILE A 127 2.96 18.27 22.97
N PRO A 128 2.84 16.94 23.15
CA PRO A 128 3.71 15.97 22.49
C PRO A 128 3.64 16.13 20.96
N THR A 129 4.77 16.49 20.35
CA THR A 129 4.86 16.79 18.93
C THR A 129 5.94 15.92 18.26
N PRO A 130 5.67 15.33 17.09
CA PRO A 130 6.68 14.60 16.32
C PRO A 130 7.82 15.50 15.85
N VAL A 131 9.06 15.08 16.10
CA VAL A 131 10.29 15.73 15.65
C VAL A 131 11.13 14.73 14.89
N LYS A 132 11.62 15.12 13.71
CA LYS A 132 12.42 14.26 12.83
C LYS A 132 13.82 14.04 13.43
N SER A 133 14.31 12.80 13.39
CA SER A 133 15.67 12.44 13.79
C SER A 133 16.71 12.80 12.72
N GLU A 134 17.99 12.69 13.10
CA GLU A 134 19.07 12.63 12.11
C GLU A 134 18.97 11.37 11.24
N ILE A 135 19.64 11.40 10.08
CA ILE A 135 19.68 10.27 9.13
C ILE A 135 20.64 9.21 9.66
N GLY A 136 20.14 7.98 9.76
CA GLY A 136 20.90 6.77 10.09
C GLY A 136 21.11 5.86 8.89
N THR A 137 21.58 4.64 9.17
CA THR A 137 21.85 3.63 8.13
C THR A 137 21.52 2.22 8.61
N ILE A 138 20.90 1.40 7.76
CA ILE A 138 20.64 -0.02 8.05
C ILE A 138 21.97 -0.78 8.21
N THR A 139 22.16 -1.43 9.36
CA THR A 139 23.36 -2.23 9.67
C THR A 139 23.13 -3.73 9.47
N ASP A 140 21.95 -4.20 9.82
CA ASP A 140 21.49 -5.58 9.61
C ASP A 140 19.98 -5.58 9.28
N PRO A 141 19.58 -5.88 8.03
CA PRO A 141 18.17 -5.85 7.63
C PRO A 141 17.34 -7.02 8.18
N GLN A 142 17.98 -8.05 8.73
CA GLN A 142 17.30 -9.24 9.24
C GLN A 142 18.03 -9.83 10.44
N ARG A 143 18.24 -9.00 11.46
CA ARG A 143 18.84 -9.40 12.73
C ARG A 143 17.93 -10.42 13.41
N ARG A 144 18.43 -11.63 13.62
CA ARG A 144 17.69 -12.70 14.30
C ARG A 144 17.53 -12.37 15.78
N GLY A 145 16.29 -12.31 16.27
CA GLY A 145 15.96 -12.22 17.69
C GLY A 145 15.79 -13.58 18.35
N ASP A 146 15.59 -13.57 19.66
CA ASP A 146 15.56 -14.78 20.51
C ASP A 146 14.37 -15.72 20.21
N ASN A 147 13.22 -15.17 19.76
CA ASN A 147 11.96 -15.92 19.59
C ASN A 147 11.54 -16.07 18.13
N ALA A 148 12.48 -16.35 17.21
CA ALA A 148 12.28 -16.45 15.75
C ALA A 148 11.85 -15.14 15.04
N ASN A 149 11.46 -14.11 15.78
CA ASN A 149 11.24 -12.77 15.24
C ASN A 149 12.54 -12.20 14.67
N SER A 150 12.46 -11.67 13.45
CA SER A 150 13.57 -10.94 12.83
C SER A 150 13.31 -9.45 12.97
N PHE A 151 14.37 -8.70 13.25
CA PHE A 151 14.34 -7.26 13.38
C PHE A 151 15.22 -6.59 12.33
N ILE A 152 14.89 -5.35 11.99
CA ILE A 152 15.80 -4.47 11.27
C ILE A 152 16.64 -3.72 12.29
N GLU A 153 17.96 -3.81 12.14
CA GLU A 153 18.93 -3.04 12.90
C GLU A 153 19.41 -1.85 12.07
N ALA A 154 19.45 -0.67 12.69
CA ALA A 154 20.01 0.53 12.08
C ALA A 154 20.82 1.34 13.09
N GLU A 155 21.95 1.90 12.63
CA GLU A 155 22.69 2.92 13.33
C GLU A 155 21.93 4.23 13.23
N LEU A 156 21.20 4.55 14.30
CA LEU A 156 20.27 5.66 14.38
C LEU A 156 20.16 6.08 15.85
N ALA A 157 20.46 7.34 16.13
CA ALA A 157 20.30 7.89 17.47
C ALA A 157 18.81 7.84 17.87
N ILE A 158 18.48 6.99 18.84
CA ILE A 158 17.14 6.85 19.40
C ILE A 158 17.15 7.16 20.89
N GLN A 159 16.04 7.68 21.38
CA GLN A 159 15.81 8.05 22.76
C GLN A 159 14.44 7.54 23.23
N LYS A 160 14.13 7.76 24.52
CA LYS A 160 12.79 7.52 25.03
C LYS A 160 11.78 8.37 24.22
N GLY A 161 10.71 7.75 23.76
CA GLY A 161 9.70 8.41 22.92
C GLY A 161 9.84 8.19 21.42
N ASN A 162 10.80 7.37 20.96
CA ASN A 162 10.84 6.85 19.57
C ASN A 162 10.02 5.56 19.38
N SER A 163 9.73 4.81 20.44
CA SER A 163 9.00 3.54 20.34
C SER A 163 7.67 3.70 19.62
N GLY A 164 7.42 2.86 18.62
CA GLY A 164 6.24 2.91 17.76
C GLY A 164 6.37 3.85 16.56
N ALA A 165 7.47 4.59 16.43
CA ALA A 165 7.69 5.48 15.28
C ALA A 165 7.94 4.67 14.00
N PRO A 166 7.61 5.21 12.82
CA PRO A 166 8.01 4.59 11.57
C PRO A 166 9.53 4.75 11.38
N LEU A 167 10.20 3.68 10.99
CA LEU A 167 11.51 3.73 10.35
C LEU A 167 11.29 3.93 8.85
N LEU A 168 11.76 5.06 8.33
CA LEU A 168 11.45 5.54 6.98
C LEU A 168 12.67 5.41 6.07
N GLY A 169 12.46 4.92 4.86
CA GLY A 169 13.41 5.05 3.75
C GLY A 169 13.45 6.46 3.18
N GLU A 170 14.37 6.72 2.25
CA GLU A 170 14.51 8.03 1.57
C GLU A 170 13.27 8.42 0.75
N ASP A 171 12.51 7.43 0.28
CA ASP A 171 11.21 7.60 -0.39
C ASP A 171 10.05 7.87 0.58
N HIS A 172 10.34 8.00 1.89
CA HIS A 172 9.36 8.20 2.95
C HIS A 172 8.39 7.03 3.13
N HIS A 173 8.73 5.85 2.63
CA HIS A 173 8.01 4.62 2.92
C HIS A 173 8.49 4.00 4.22
N VAL A 174 7.57 3.34 4.92
CA VAL A 174 7.85 2.64 6.17
C VAL A 174 8.50 1.31 5.85
N VAL A 175 9.76 1.15 6.26
CA VAL A 175 10.49 -0.11 6.19
C VAL A 175 10.39 -0.92 7.50
N GLY A 176 10.06 -0.25 8.61
CA GLY A 176 9.84 -0.89 9.90
C GLY A 176 9.18 0.01 10.94
N VAL A 177 8.86 -0.57 12.10
CA VAL A 177 8.31 0.12 13.28
C VAL A 177 9.32 0.03 14.40
N ILE A 178 9.77 1.17 14.93
CA ILE A 178 10.79 1.22 15.98
C ILE A 178 10.28 0.51 17.23
N ASN A 179 10.96 -0.57 17.64
CA ASN A 179 10.64 -1.30 18.86
C ASN A 179 11.46 -0.80 20.06
N GLY A 180 12.67 -0.32 19.83
CA GLY A 180 13.51 0.23 20.88
C GLY A 180 14.99 -0.03 20.63
N TYR A 181 15.75 -0.15 21.72
CA TYR A 181 17.20 -0.30 21.74
C TYR A 181 17.61 -1.76 22.04
N ASP A 182 18.71 -2.22 21.45
CA ASP A 182 19.45 -3.36 21.98
C ASP A 182 20.40 -2.86 23.06
N GLY A 183 20.16 -3.26 24.31
CA GLY A 183 20.82 -2.91 25.58
C GLY A 183 22.35 -2.72 25.57
N LEU A 184 23.04 -3.19 24.54
CA LEU A 184 24.46 -3.49 24.52
C LEU A 184 25.34 -2.53 23.69
N LYS A 185 24.78 -1.70 22.80
CA LYS A 185 25.57 -0.81 21.92
C LYS A 185 24.88 0.54 21.66
N ASN A 186 25.39 1.62 22.26
CA ASN A 186 24.90 2.99 22.07
C ASN A 186 24.67 3.30 20.57
N ASN A 187 23.53 3.92 20.23
CA ASN A 187 23.09 4.32 18.87
C ASN A 187 22.60 3.23 17.90
N LEU A 188 22.27 2.02 18.36
CA LEU A 188 21.55 1.04 17.53
C LEU A 188 20.06 1.02 17.84
N SER A 189 19.26 1.22 16.80
CA SER A 189 17.82 1.02 16.82
C SER A 189 17.46 -0.37 16.31
N VAL A 190 16.45 -0.97 16.93
CA VAL A 190 15.86 -2.25 16.54
C VAL A 190 14.40 -2.02 16.18
N SER A 191 14.02 -2.40 14.96
CA SER A 191 12.68 -2.19 14.41
C SER A 191 12.03 -3.51 14.01
N VAL A 192 10.73 -3.64 14.26
CA VAL A 192 9.92 -4.71 13.66
C VAL A 192 9.75 -4.40 12.17
N PRO A 193 10.01 -5.34 11.24
CA PRO A 193 9.82 -5.10 9.81
C PRO A 193 8.39 -4.69 9.44
N ALA A 194 8.24 -3.79 8.46
CA ALA A 194 6.93 -3.41 7.95
C ALA A 194 6.14 -4.61 7.38
N THR A 195 6.83 -5.65 6.91
CA THR A 195 6.20 -6.91 6.48
C THR A 195 5.41 -7.61 7.60
N VAL A 196 5.84 -7.50 8.86
CA VAL A 196 5.09 -8.03 10.02
C VAL A 196 3.86 -7.17 10.30
N LEU A 197 3.96 -5.85 10.14
CA LEU A 197 2.81 -4.94 10.24
C LEU A 197 1.77 -5.23 9.14
N ILE A 198 2.22 -5.51 7.92
CA ILE A 198 1.35 -5.91 6.80
C ILE A 198 0.61 -7.22 7.15
N GLN A 199 1.30 -8.20 7.74
CA GLN A 199 0.67 -9.44 8.21
C GLN A 199 -0.37 -9.16 9.31
N LEU A 200 -0.08 -8.24 10.24
CA LEU A 200 -1.03 -7.83 11.28
C LEU A 200 -2.29 -7.21 10.67
N MET A 201 -2.12 -6.33 9.68
CA MET A 201 -3.23 -5.72 8.93
C MET A 201 -4.06 -6.77 8.19
N ALA A 202 -3.41 -7.76 7.55
CA ALA A 202 -4.10 -8.85 6.84
C ALA A 202 -4.93 -9.74 7.78
N LYS A 203 -4.49 -9.92 9.03
CA LYS A 203 -5.23 -10.67 10.06
C LYS A 203 -6.43 -9.90 10.61
N GLU A 204 -6.49 -8.58 10.42
CA GLU A 204 -7.57 -7.75 10.93
C GLU A 204 -8.79 -7.75 10.00
N LYS A 205 -9.88 -8.38 10.45
CA LYS A 205 -11.06 -8.66 9.62
C LYS A 205 -12.13 -7.56 9.64
N THR A 206 -12.08 -6.64 10.60
CA THR A 206 -13.06 -5.55 10.69
C THR A 206 -12.78 -4.41 9.72
N ILE A 207 -11.59 -4.39 9.10
CA ILE A 207 -11.14 -3.38 8.15
C ILE A 207 -10.81 -4.08 6.84
N GLN A 208 -11.41 -3.61 5.75
CA GLN A 208 -11.17 -4.12 4.40
C GLN A 208 -9.92 -3.46 3.80
N PHE A 209 -8.74 -3.77 4.36
CA PHE A 209 -7.49 -3.09 3.99
C PHE A 209 -7.10 -3.29 2.52
N LYS A 210 -7.25 -4.49 1.96
CA LYS A 210 -6.90 -4.76 0.56
C LYS A 210 -7.82 -3.99 -0.40
N GLU A 211 -9.12 -3.92 -0.12
CA GLU A 211 -10.08 -3.14 -0.92
C GLU A 211 -9.80 -1.64 -0.80
N LEU A 212 -9.49 -1.17 0.41
CA LEU A 212 -9.09 0.23 0.63
C LEU A 212 -7.86 0.59 -0.21
N LEU A 213 -6.83 -0.24 -0.17
CA LEU A 213 -5.61 -0.03 -0.96
C LEU A 213 -5.89 -0.10 -2.46
N LEU A 214 -6.77 -1.00 -2.92
CA LEU A 214 -7.20 -1.04 -4.31
C LEU A 214 -7.82 0.29 -4.73
N VAL A 215 -8.78 0.81 -3.96
CA VAL A 215 -9.47 2.09 -4.24
C VAL A 215 -8.49 3.27 -4.23
N GLN A 216 -7.54 3.28 -3.30
CA GLN A 216 -6.48 4.29 -3.26
C GLN A 216 -5.57 4.20 -4.50
N GLY A 217 -5.15 2.99 -4.87
CA GLY A 217 -4.33 2.75 -6.05
C GLY A 217 -5.03 3.22 -7.33
N GLU A 218 -6.32 2.91 -7.48
CA GLU A 218 -7.13 3.40 -8.59
C GLU A 218 -7.18 4.94 -8.66
N LYS A 219 -7.32 5.60 -7.50
CA LYS A 219 -7.33 7.06 -7.42
C LYS A 219 -6.02 7.64 -7.93
N TYR A 220 -4.89 7.11 -7.49
CA TYR A 220 -3.56 7.53 -7.98
C TYR A 220 -3.38 7.23 -9.47
N TYR A 221 -3.83 6.06 -9.94
CA TYR A 221 -3.77 5.68 -11.35
C TYR A 221 -4.55 6.66 -12.22
N LYS A 222 -5.78 7.04 -11.82
CA LYS A 222 -6.61 8.04 -12.51
C LYS A 222 -5.94 9.43 -12.54
N GLN A 223 -5.15 9.75 -11.53
CA GLN A 223 -4.34 10.97 -11.46
C GLN A 223 -3.03 10.89 -12.25
N LYS A 224 -2.74 9.74 -12.89
CA LYS A 224 -1.47 9.42 -13.57
C LYS A 224 -0.27 9.38 -12.62
N ASP A 225 -0.51 9.29 -11.33
CA ASP A 225 0.53 9.04 -10.33
C ASP A 225 0.78 7.54 -10.24
N PHE A 226 1.45 7.02 -11.27
CA PHE A 226 1.66 5.58 -11.43
C PHE A 226 2.58 5.00 -10.35
N TYR A 227 3.46 5.82 -9.77
CA TYR A 227 4.33 5.39 -8.68
C TYR A 227 3.52 5.02 -7.43
N HIS A 228 2.67 5.93 -6.95
CA HIS A 228 1.84 5.65 -5.78
C HIS A 228 0.78 4.60 -6.10
N ALA A 229 0.23 4.57 -7.32
CA ALA A 229 -0.69 3.52 -7.76
C ALA A 229 -0.07 2.12 -7.65
N GLN A 230 1.13 1.94 -8.23
CA GLN A 230 1.88 0.69 -8.17
C GLN A 230 2.06 0.24 -6.72
N LYS A 231 2.51 1.14 -5.83
CA LYS A 231 2.73 0.83 -4.41
C LYS A 231 1.48 0.36 -3.68
N ARG A 232 0.32 0.96 -3.95
CA ARG A 232 -0.94 0.54 -3.33
C ARG A 232 -1.40 -0.83 -3.82
N PHE A 233 -1.24 -1.12 -5.13
CA PHE A 233 -1.57 -2.44 -5.67
C PHE A 233 -0.63 -3.54 -5.17
N GLU A 234 0.68 -3.27 -5.11
CA GLU A 234 1.67 -4.19 -4.52
C GLU A 234 1.35 -4.51 -3.05
N LEU A 235 0.92 -3.51 -2.29
CA LEU A 235 0.53 -3.70 -0.90
C LEU A 235 -0.79 -4.48 -0.77
N ALA A 236 -1.76 -4.23 -1.64
CA ALA A 236 -3.00 -5.02 -1.68
C ALA A 236 -2.72 -6.51 -1.96
N ILE A 237 -1.79 -6.81 -2.86
CA ILE A 237 -1.31 -8.17 -3.15
C ILE A 237 -0.57 -8.76 -1.95
N ALA A 238 0.22 -7.95 -1.23
CA ALA A 238 0.91 -8.41 -0.03
C ALA A 238 -0.06 -8.76 1.12
N LEU A 239 -1.22 -8.10 1.20
CA LEU A 239 -2.28 -8.46 2.14
C LEU A 239 -3.06 -9.70 1.69
N GLN A 240 -3.28 -9.87 0.39
CA GLN A 240 -3.93 -11.05 -0.19
C GLN A 240 -3.29 -11.43 -1.53
N ALA A 241 -2.57 -12.55 -1.52
CA ALA A 241 -1.78 -13.01 -2.66
C ALA A 241 -2.61 -13.47 -3.87
N ASP A 242 -3.88 -13.82 -3.68
CA ASP A 242 -4.84 -14.25 -4.70
C ASP A 242 -5.87 -13.15 -5.04
N TYR A 243 -5.46 -11.87 -4.98
CA TYR A 243 -6.35 -10.74 -5.28
C TYR A 243 -6.31 -10.31 -6.76
N TYR A 244 -7.19 -10.92 -7.57
CA TYR A 244 -7.25 -10.72 -9.02
C TYR A 244 -7.22 -9.24 -9.46
N ASP A 245 -8.11 -8.41 -8.88
CA ASP A 245 -8.23 -7.00 -9.28
C ASP A 245 -6.91 -6.25 -9.08
N ALA A 246 -6.19 -6.50 -7.99
CA ALA A 246 -4.91 -5.84 -7.72
C ALA A 246 -3.84 -6.20 -8.76
N TYR A 247 -3.78 -7.45 -9.22
CA TYR A 247 -2.87 -7.83 -10.31
C TYR A 247 -3.24 -7.16 -11.63
N THR A 248 -4.53 -7.10 -11.98
CA THR A 248 -4.94 -6.47 -13.24
C THR A 248 -4.66 -4.96 -13.24
N TYR A 249 -4.88 -4.27 -12.13
CA TYR A 249 -4.54 -2.86 -11.99
C TYR A 249 -3.02 -2.62 -11.95
N LEU A 250 -2.24 -3.50 -11.31
CA LEU A 250 -0.78 -3.44 -11.34
C LEU A 250 -0.25 -3.63 -12.78
N ALA A 251 -0.81 -4.58 -13.53
CA ALA A 251 -0.46 -4.78 -14.93
C ALA A 251 -0.82 -3.56 -15.80
N ASN A 252 -1.99 -2.94 -15.57
CA ASN A 252 -2.38 -1.68 -16.19
C ASN A 252 -1.38 -0.56 -15.87
N THR A 253 -0.92 -0.49 -14.63
CA THR A 253 0.07 0.47 -14.17
C THR A 253 1.41 0.28 -14.89
N PHE A 254 1.89 -0.96 -14.99
CA PHE A 254 3.10 -1.26 -15.77
C PHE A 254 2.95 -0.96 -17.26
N PHE A 255 1.79 -1.25 -17.84
CA PHE A 255 1.50 -0.92 -19.24
C PHE A 255 1.54 0.60 -19.48
N ALA A 256 0.95 1.39 -18.58
CA ALA A 256 0.98 2.85 -18.65
C ALA A 256 2.39 3.43 -18.50
N LEU A 257 3.24 2.77 -17.70
CA LEU A 257 4.67 3.09 -17.56
C LEU A 257 5.53 2.61 -18.76
N GLY A 258 4.94 1.89 -19.73
CA GLY A 258 5.67 1.31 -20.85
C GLY A 258 6.48 0.04 -20.50
N ASN A 259 6.36 -0.45 -19.27
CA ASN A 259 7.00 -1.70 -18.84
C ASN A 259 6.13 -2.91 -19.23
N TYR A 260 6.07 -3.18 -20.53
CA TYR A 260 5.21 -4.22 -21.08
C TYR A 260 5.61 -5.64 -20.64
N ALA A 261 6.89 -5.88 -20.36
CA ALA A 261 7.36 -7.15 -19.83
C ALA A 261 6.80 -7.42 -18.43
N ALA A 262 6.90 -6.46 -17.51
CA ALA A 262 6.31 -6.59 -16.18
C ALA A 262 4.79 -6.67 -16.23
N ALA A 263 4.13 -5.94 -17.14
CA ALA A 263 2.69 -6.03 -17.34
C ALA A 263 2.25 -7.44 -17.74
N ARG A 264 2.97 -8.08 -18.69
CA ARG A 264 2.72 -9.45 -19.13
C ARG A 264 2.87 -10.44 -17.98
N ASP A 265 3.98 -10.36 -17.25
CA ASP A 265 4.29 -11.30 -16.17
C ASP A 265 3.25 -11.16 -15.03
N THR A 266 2.83 -9.93 -14.74
CA THR A 266 1.76 -9.63 -13.76
C THR A 266 0.40 -10.16 -14.23
N LEU A 267 0.07 -10.05 -15.53
CA LEU A 267 -1.17 -10.62 -16.09
C LEU A 267 -1.20 -12.14 -16.01
N HIS A 268 -0.07 -12.82 -16.16
CA HIS A 268 -0.02 -14.26 -15.96
C HIS A 268 -0.38 -14.65 -14.51
N GLN A 269 0.00 -13.83 -13.52
CA GLN A 269 -0.45 -14.04 -12.13
C GLN A 269 -1.96 -13.83 -12.00
N ALA A 270 -2.53 -12.79 -12.61
CA ALA A 270 -3.98 -12.57 -12.63
C ALA A 270 -4.74 -13.75 -13.26
N ILE A 271 -4.27 -14.24 -14.42
CA ILE A 271 -4.87 -15.38 -15.14
C ILE A 271 -4.79 -16.66 -14.31
N ALA A 272 -3.70 -16.87 -13.57
CA ALA A 272 -3.58 -18.04 -12.69
C ALA A 272 -4.63 -18.05 -11.56
N ILE A 273 -5.12 -16.87 -11.16
CA ILE A 273 -6.18 -16.71 -10.16
C ILE A 273 -7.56 -16.95 -10.79
N ASP A 274 -7.83 -16.35 -11.96
CA ASP A 274 -9.08 -16.52 -12.69
C ASP A 274 -8.85 -16.85 -14.18
N ILE A 275 -8.77 -18.16 -14.46
CA ILE A 275 -8.53 -18.71 -15.81
C ILE A 275 -9.73 -18.57 -16.77
N GLN A 276 -10.89 -18.14 -16.28
CA GLN A 276 -12.10 -17.97 -17.09
C GLN A 276 -12.43 -16.50 -17.36
N ASN A 277 -11.55 -15.57 -16.96
CA ASN A 277 -11.78 -14.15 -17.17
C ASN A 277 -11.34 -13.70 -18.58
N PRO A 278 -12.28 -13.40 -19.51
CA PRO A 278 -11.91 -12.97 -20.85
C PRO A 278 -11.11 -11.65 -20.83
N ASN A 279 -11.36 -10.74 -19.88
CA ASN A 279 -10.68 -9.45 -19.84
C ASN A 279 -9.16 -9.58 -19.64
N ALA A 280 -8.72 -10.57 -18.86
CA ALA A 280 -7.29 -10.82 -18.65
C ALA A 280 -6.59 -11.24 -19.96
N TYR A 281 -7.23 -12.10 -20.75
CA TYR A 281 -6.69 -12.55 -22.04
C TYR A 281 -6.72 -11.43 -23.10
N SER A 282 -7.78 -10.63 -23.13
CA SER A 282 -7.84 -9.43 -23.98
C SER A 282 -6.70 -8.47 -23.66
N PHE A 283 -6.44 -8.23 -22.37
CA PHE A 283 -5.35 -7.35 -21.97
C PHE A 283 -3.97 -7.97 -22.26
N LEU A 284 -3.80 -9.28 -22.07
CA LEU A 284 -2.57 -9.99 -22.43
C LEU A 284 -2.28 -9.89 -23.94
N ALA A 285 -3.30 -9.95 -24.80
CA ALA A 285 -3.14 -9.72 -26.23
C ALA A 285 -2.64 -8.30 -26.52
N ALA A 286 -3.24 -7.28 -25.89
CA ALA A 286 -2.80 -5.89 -26.05
C ALA A 286 -1.35 -5.66 -25.56
N VAL A 287 -0.94 -6.30 -24.46
CA VAL A 287 0.45 -6.26 -23.98
C VAL A 287 1.39 -6.98 -24.95
N SER A 288 1.00 -8.14 -25.45
CA SER A 288 1.81 -8.92 -26.41
C SER A 288 2.02 -8.18 -27.72
N ASN A 289 1.00 -7.44 -28.18
CA ASN A 289 1.11 -6.54 -29.33
C ASN A 289 2.19 -5.48 -29.12
N LYS A 290 2.23 -4.84 -27.95
CA LYS A 290 3.27 -3.85 -27.59
C LYS A 290 4.67 -4.46 -27.53
N LEU A 291 4.78 -5.73 -27.17
CA LEU A 291 6.03 -6.49 -27.20
C LEU A 291 6.40 -7.02 -28.60
N SER A 292 5.55 -6.83 -29.61
CA SER A 292 5.67 -7.45 -30.94
C SER A 292 5.77 -8.99 -30.88
N ASP A 293 5.19 -9.60 -29.85
CA ASP A 293 5.10 -11.05 -29.69
C ASP A 293 3.80 -11.58 -30.30
N ALA A 294 3.84 -11.74 -31.63
CA ALA A 294 2.70 -12.19 -32.42
C ALA A 294 2.18 -13.58 -32.03
N VAL A 295 3.02 -14.46 -31.47
CA VAL A 295 2.60 -15.81 -31.06
C VAL A 295 1.79 -15.73 -29.77
N SER A 296 2.28 -15.00 -28.78
CA SER A 296 1.55 -14.78 -27.52
C SER A 296 0.26 -14.00 -27.75
N GLU A 297 0.29 -12.97 -28.62
CA GLU A 297 -0.90 -12.21 -28.99
C GLU A 297 -1.98 -13.10 -29.62
N ARG A 298 -1.60 -13.95 -30.57
CA ARG A 298 -2.51 -14.93 -31.21
C ARG A 298 -3.13 -15.86 -30.17
N ASN A 299 -2.32 -16.47 -29.32
CA ASN A 299 -2.79 -17.44 -28.33
C ASN A 299 -3.75 -16.79 -27.31
N ALA A 300 -3.44 -15.55 -26.88
CA ALA A 300 -4.30 -14.80 -25.97
C ALA A 300 -5.65 -14.44 -26.62
N LEU A 301 -5.66 -14.02 -27.90
CA LEU A 301 -6.90 -13.76 -28.64
C LEU A 301 -7.76 -15.01 -28.85
N GLN A 302 -7.13 -16.16 -29.13
CA GLN A 302 -7.86 -17.42 -29.23
C GLN A 302 -8.56 -17.75 -27.92
N ARG A 303 -7.84 -17.66 -26.80
CA ARG A 303 -8.42 -17.91 -25.48
C ARG A 303 -9.50 -16.89 -25.10
N TYR A 304 -9.34 -15.62 -25.48
CA TYR A 304 -10.39 -14.60 -25.34
C TYR A 304 -11.67 -14.98 -26.08
N LEU A 305 -11.55 -15.41 -27.34
CA LEU A 305 -12.68 -15.79 -28.19
C LEU A 305 -13.42 -17.05 -27.72
N GLU A 306 -12.76 -17.92 -26.95
CA GLU A 306 -13.40 -19.08 -26.31
C GLU A 306 -14.29 -18.70 -25.12
N LEU A 307 -14.01 -17.56 -24.49
CA LEU A 307 -14.62 -17.14 -23.22
C LEU A 307 -15.62 -15.98 -23.40
N GLU A 308 -15.39 -15.13 -24.38
CA GLU A 308 -16.22 -13.96 -24.69
C GLU A 308 -17.38 -14.32 -25.63
N ASN A 309 -18.55 -13.76 -25.36
CA ASN A 309 -19.75 -13.98 -26.17
C ASN A 309 -20.34 -12.68 -26.75
N ASP A 310 -19.85 -11.49 -26.38
CA ASP A 310 -20.33 -10.26 -26.99
C ASP A 310 -19.99 -10.20 -28.49
N PRO A 311 -20.99 -10.10 -29.40
CA PRO A 311 -20.73 -10.16 -30.83
C PRO A 311 -19.79 -9.07 -31.35
N THR A 312 -19.79 -7.89 -30.72
CA THR A 312 -18.99 -6.74 -31.18
C THR A 312 -17.52 -6.95 -30.84
N THR A 313 -17.22 -7.33 -29.61
CA THR A 313 -15.85 -7.59 -29.17
C THR A 313 -15.27 -8.83 -29.84
N VAL A 314 -16.07 -9.89 -30.00
CA VAL A 314 -15.70 -11.11 -30.75
C VAL A 314 -15.34 -10.79 -32.19
N GLN A 315 -16.18 -10.02 -32.90
CA GLN A 315 -15.89 -9.66 -34.30
C GLN A 315 -14.58 -8.87 -34.43
N ASN A 316 -14.29 -7.97 -33.48
CA ASN A 316 -13.05 -7.19 -33.47
C ASN A 316 -11.83 -8.09 -33.21
N ALA A 317 -11.91 -8.97 -32.21
CA ALA A 317 -10.84 -9.92 -31.89
C ALA A 317 -10.57 -10.91 -33.06
N GLN A 318 -11.60 -11.37 -33.76
CA GLN A 318 -11.45 -12.21 -34.96
C GLN A 318 -10.68 -11.50 -36.08
N LYS A 319 -10.95 -10.21 -36.34
CA LYS A 319 -10.22 -9.43 -37.34
C LYS A 319 -8.74 -9.27 -36.98
N MET A 320 -8.45 -9.01 -35.70
CA MET A 320 -7.08 -8.93 -35.20
C MET A 320 -6.36 -10.27 -35.36
N LEU A 321 -7.01 -11.37 -34.96
CA LEU A 321 -6.47 -12.72 -35.06
C LEU A 321 -6.14 -13.10 -36.52
N GLN A 322 -7.05 -12.86 -37.45
CA GLN A 322 -6.83 -13.13 -38.88
C GLN A 322 -5.61 -12.36 -39.43
N THR A 323 -5.42 -11.11 -39.00
CA THR A 323 -4.29 -10.29 -39.42
C THR A 323 -2.98 -10.88 -38.93
N ILE A 324 -2.92 -11.31 -37.67
CA ILE A 324 -1.75 -11.93 -37.06
C ILE A 324 -1.40 -13.25 -37.77
N GLU A 325 -2.40 -14.09 -38.04
CA GLU A 325 -2.21 -15.38 -38.71
C GLU A 325 -1.68 -15.22 -40.14
N ASN A 326 -2.18 -14.23 -40.88
CA ASN A 326 -1.68 -13.90 -42.21
C ASN A 326 -0.20 -13.48 -42.15
N ASN A 327 0.17 -12.62 -41.21
CA ASN A 327 1.54 -12.13 -41.06
C ASN A 327 2.52 -13.26 -40.66
N LEU A 328 2.12 -14.12 -39.72
CA LEU A 328 2.91 -15.30 -39.32
C LEU A 328 3.11 -16.26 -40.49
N SER A 329 2.06 -16.49 -41.28
CA SER A 329 2.13 -17.37 -42.46
C SER A 329 3.07 -16.82 -43.54
N GLN A 330 3.05 -15.51 -43.79
CA GLN A 330 3.97 -14.86 -44.73
C GLN A 330 5.42 -14.94 -44.26
N LYS A 331 5.68 -14.69 -42.96
CA LYS A 331 7.02 -14.78 -42.38
C LYS A 331 7.61 -16.18 -42.52
N ASN A 332 6.81 -17.21 -42.23
CA ASN A 332 7.23 -18.61 -42.37
C ASN A 332 7.59 -18.97 -43.82
N ARG A 333 6.80 -18.51 -44.80
CA ARG A 333 7.09 -18.70 -46.23
C ARG A 333 8.39 -18.02 -46.65
N ALA A 334 8.67 -16.81 -46.15
CA ALA A 334 9.90 -16.09 -46.46
C ALA A 334 11.16 -16.79 -45.89
N THR A 335 11.07 -17.37 -44.69
CA THR A 335 12.19 -18.12 -44.09
C THR A 335 12.48 -19.47 -44.76
N THR A 336 11.49 -20.10 -45.39
CA THR A 336 11.67 -21.36 -46.13
C THR A 336 12.22 -21.20 -47.55
N VAL A 337 12.36 -19.97 -48.05
CA VAL A 337 12.74 -19.68 -49.45
C VAL A 337 14.18 -19.14 -49.58
N LEU A 338 14.91 -18.94 -48.49
CA LEU A 338 16.34 -18.58 -48.52
C LEU A 338 17.23 -19.83 -48.45
N PRO A 339 18.08 -20.09 -49.45
CA PRO A 339 18.96 -21.27 -49.52
C PRO A 339 20.15 -21.23 -48.55
#